data_AF-A0A5C7EV71-F1
#
_entry.id   AF-A0A5C7EV71-F1
#
_cell.length_a   1.000
_cell.length_b   1.000
_cell.length_c   1.000
_cell.angle_alpha   90.00
_cell.angle_beta   90.00
_cell.angle_gamma   90.00
#
_symmetry.space_group_name_H-M   'P 1'
#
loop_
_entity.id
_entity.type
_entity.pdbx_description
1 polymer ?
#
loop_
_entity_poly.entity_id
_entity_poly.type
_entity_poly.pdbx_seq_one_letter_code
_entity_poly.pdbx_strand_id
1 'polypeptide(L)' 'MEVLFAVLGIGLILYFFRDRLRKKILPPPEKYQSIDDRFNAERKNREIEIDSLLSKMGRNGLDDLSEKDRKRLNELSKK' A
#
# COMPACT_ATOMS: atom_id res chain seq x y z
N MET A 1 6.87 22.64 45.23
CA MET A 1 5.98 22.97 44.10
C MET A 1 6.65 22.72 42.75
N GLU A 2 7.87 23.20 42.53
CA GLU A 2 8.61 23.03 41.27
C GLU A 2 8.80 21.57 40.84
N VAL A 3 9.17 20.68 41.76
CA VAL A 3 9.34 19.24 41.48
C VAL A 3 8.02 18.58 41.05
N LEU A 4 6.89 19.06 41.60
CA LEU A 4 5.55 18.54 41.31
C LEU A 4 5.12 18.93 39.89
N PHE A 5 5.43 20.16 39.47
CA PHE A 5 5.23 20.62 38.10
C PHE A 5 6.18 19.94 37.11
N ALA A 6 7.43 19.64 37.51
CA ALA A 6 8.38 18.90 36.68
C ALA A 6 7.89 17.48 36.38
N VAL A 7 7.40 16.77 37.41
CA VAL A 7 6.85 15.41 37.25
C VAL A 7 5.58 15.42 36.39
N LEU A 8 4.68 16.39 36.59
CA LEU A 8 3.50 16.58 35.74
C LEU A 8 3.86 16.90 34.29
N GLY A 9 4.85 17.76 34.08
CA GLY A 9 5.35 18.12 32.75
C GLY A 9 5.91 16.91 32.00
N ILE A 10 6.74 16.09 32.67
CA ILE A 10 7.28 14.85 32.10
C ILE A 10 6.14 13.87 31.78
N GLY A 11 5.15 13.73 32.66
CA GLY A 11 3.97 12.88 32.43
C GLY A 11 3.16 13.30 31.21
N LEU A 12 2.93 14.61 31.03
CA LEU A 12 2.21 15.17 29.88
C LEU A 12 2.99 14.98 28.56
N ILE A 13 4.32 15.18 28.60
CA ILE A 13 5.18 14.93 27.43
C ILE A 13 5.12 13.45 27.03
N LEU A 14 5.27 12.53 27.99
CA LEU A 14 5.16 11.10 27.71
C LEU A 14 3.78 10.69 27.20
N TYR A 15 2.71 11.30 27.73
CA TYR A 15 1.34 11.07 27.27
C TYR A 15 1.15 11.54 25.82
N PHE A 16 1.61 12.74 25.47
CA PHE A 16 1.45 13.30 24.13
C PHE A 16 2.34 12.59 23.09
N PHE A 17 3.51 12.10 23.48
CA PHE A 17 4.43 11.39 22.59
C PHE A 17 4.20 9.86 22.53
N ARG A 18 3.31 9.31 23.37
CA ARG A 18 2.95 7.89 23.42
C ARG A 18 2.58 7.30 22.05
N ASP A 19 1.73 7.99 21.28
CA ASP A 19 1.24 7.48 20.00
C ASP A 19 2.29 7.54 18.88
N ARG A 20 3.20 8.53 18.94
CA ARG A 20 4.32 8.63 17.99
C ARG A 20 5.38 7.55 18.24
N LEU A 21 5.61 7.17 19.50
CA LEU A 21 6.49 6.06 19.84
C LEU A 21 5.91 4.72 19.37
N ARG A 22 4.59 4.50 19.55
CA ARG A 22 3.92 3.26 19.11
C ARG A 22 4.00 3.03 17.60
N LYS A 23 3.84 4.07 16.78
CA LYS A 23 3.89 3.96 15.31
C LYS A 23 5.29 3.72 14.74
N LYS A 24 6.36 3.99 15.50
CA LYS A 24 7.75 3.83 15.03
C LYS A 24 8.36 2.46 15.39
N ILE A 25 7.79 1.78 16.40
CA ILE A 25 8.31 0.51 16.92
C ILE A 25 7.54 -0.69 16.32
N LEU A 26 6.26 -0.53 15.99
CA LEU A 26 5.52 -1.58 15.31
C LEU A 26 5.83 -1.51 13.81
N PRO A 27 6.32 -2.60 13.19
CA PRO A 27 6.32 -2.69 11.73
C PRO A 27 4.87 -2.49 11.24
N PRO A 28 4.66 -1.86 10.07
CA PRO A 28 3.33 -1.81 9.49
C PRO A 28 2.75 -3.22 9.48
N PRO A 29 1.48 -3.42 9.83
CA PRO A 29 0.88 -4.75 9.85
C PRO A 29 1.20 -5.40 8.49
N GLU A 30 1.82 -6.58 8.53
CA GLU A 30 2.17 -7.28 7.30
C GLU A 30 0.88 -7.43 6.50
N LYS A 31 0.85 -6.82 5.30
CA LYS A 31 -0.34 -6.77 4.44
C LYS A 31 -0.85 -8.17 4.07
N TYR A 32 -0.02 -9.19 4.26
CA TYR A 32 -0.24 -10.59 3.92
C TYR A 32 0.30 -11.45 5.05
N GLN A 33 -0.49 -12.41 5.53
CA GLN A 33 -0.16 -13.24 6.69
C GLN A 33 0.69 -14.47 6.31
N SER A 34 0.68 -14.85 5.03
CA SER A 34 1.50 -15.93 4.48
C SER A 34 2.12 -15.56 3.12
N ILE A 35 3.11 -16.35 2.67
CA ILE A 35 3.67 -16.23 1.31
C ILE A 35 2.60 -16.52 0.25
N ASP A 36 1.67 -17.43 0.53
CA ASP A 36 0.58 -17.77 -0.39
C ASP A 36 -0.39 -16.60 -0.55
N ASP A 37 -0.70 -15.89 0.53
CA ASP A 37 -1.53 -14.67 0.48
C ASP A 37 -0.89 -13.59 -0.39
N ARG A 38 0.44 -13.46 -0.30
CA ARG A 38 1.19 -12.53 -1.17
C ARG A 38 1.07 -12.92 -2.62
N PHE A 39 1.26 -14.20 -2.94
CA PHE A 39 1.19 -14.70 -4.31
C PHE A 39 -0.22 -14.56 -4.90
N ASN A 40 -1.25 -14.90 -4.12
CA ASN A 40 -2.65 -14.77 -4.50
C ASN A 40 -3.03 -13.29 -4.71
N ALA A 41 -2.59 -12.40 -3.83
CA ALA A 41 -2.82 -10.97 -3.99
C ALA A 41 -2.08 -10.40 -5.20
N GLU A 42 -0.86 -10.86 -5.48
CA GLU A 42 -0.12 -10.44 -6.68
C GLU A 42 -0.79 -10.92 -7.96
N ARG A 43 -1.26 -12.19 -8.00
CA ARG A 43 -2.06 -12.72 -9.11
C ARG A 43 -3.32 -11.87 -9.32
N LYS A 44 -4.08 -11.62 -8.25
CA LYS A 44 -5.30 -10.80 -8.31
C LYS A 44 -5.03 -9.38 -8.80
N ASN A 45 -3.95 -8.75 -8.33
CA ASN A 45 -3.57 -7.41 -8.79
C ASN A 45 -3.21 -7.40 -10.28
N ARG A 46 -2.52 -8.44 -10.78
CA ARG A 46 -2.24 -8.59 -12.22
C ARG A 46 -3.54 -8.72 -13.02
N GLU A 47 -4.48 -9.54 -12.56
CA GLU A 47 -5.77 -9.71 -13.22
C GLU A 47 -6.57 -8.40 -13.26
N ILE A 48 -6.61 -7.66 -12.14
CA ILE A 48 -7.25 -6.34 -12.08
C ILE A 48 -6.56 -5.34 -13.02
N GLU A 49 -5.23 -5.36 -13.09
CA GLU A 49 -4.47 -4.48 -13.99
C GLU A 49 -4.78 -4.81 -15.46
N ILE A 50 -4.82 -6.09 -15.83
CA ILE A 50 -5.22 -6.55 -17.16
C ILE A 50 -6.67 -6.11 -17.45
N ASP A 51 -7.62 -6.38 -16.56
CA ASP A 51 -9.02 -6.00 -16.74
C ASP A 51 -9.20 -4.47 -16.87
N SER A 52 -8.43 -3.69 -16.12
CA SER A 52 -8.39 -2.23 -16.25
C SER A 52 -7.84 -1.78 -17.61
N LEU A 53 -6.89 -2.51 -18.19
CA LEU A 53 -6.39 -2.24 -19.53
C LEU A 53 -7.40 -2.70 -20.59
N LEU A 54 -7.99 -3.89 -20.45
CA LEU A 54 -9.01 -4.40 -21.36
C LEU A 54 -10.27 -3.52 -21.37
N SER A 55 -10.69 -2.98 -20.22
CA SER A 55 -11.85 -2.10 -20.12
C SER A 55 -11.65 -0.73 -20.77
N LYS A 56 -10.39 -0.29 -20.95
CA LYS A 56 -10.08 0.88 -21.79
C LYS A 56 -10.25 0.57 -23.28
N MET A 57 -10.14 -0.69 -23.68
CA MET A 57 -10.36 -1.09 -25.08
C MET A 57 -11.85 -1.16 -25.35
N GLY A 58 -12.31 -0.33 -26.28
CA GLY A 58 -13.69 -0.32 -26.74
C GLY A 58 -13.77 -0.93 -28.12
N ARG A 59 -14.23 -0.12 -29.08
CA ARG A 59 -14.43 -0.55 -30.47
C ARG A 59 -13.16 -0.52 -31.31
N ASN A 60 -12.14 0.26 -30.93
CA ASN A 60 -10.88 0.36 -31.69
C ASN A 60 -9.79 -0.57 -31.14
N GLY A 61 -10.11 -1.40 -30.14
CA GLY A 61 -9.22 -2.43 -29.63
C GLY A 61 -7.93 -1.84 -29.06
N LEU A 62 -6.78 -2.33 -29.51
CA LEU A 62 -5.47 -1.84 -29.05
C LEU A 62 -5.26 -0.35 -29.32
N ASP A 63 -5.97 0.24 -30.31
CA ASP A 63 -5.86 1.66 -30.63
C ASP A 63 -6.46 2.61 -29.59
N ASP A 64 -7.31 2.08 -28.72
CA ASP A 64 -7.82 2.81 -27.55
C ASP A 64 -6.79 2.85 -26.41
N LEU A 65 -5.71 2.04 -26.47
CA LEU A 65 -4.65 2.03 -25.46
C LEU A 65 -3.51 2.98 -25.81
N SER A 66 -3.05 3.72 -24.79
CA SER A 66 -1.81 4.47 -24.87
C SER A 66 -0.61 3.56 -25.12
N GLU A 67 0.45 4.09 -25.74
CA GLU A 67 1.72 3.36 -25.95
C GLU A 67 2.25 2.69 -24.67
N LYS A 68 2.10 3.38 -23.53
CA LYS A 68 2.48 2.86 -22.21
C LYS A 68 1.60 1.68 -21.79
N ASP A 69 0.28 1.80 -21.97
CA ASP A 69 -0.69 0.76 -21.65
C ASP A 69 -0.49 -0.48 -22.52
N ARG A 70 -0.20 -0.31 -23.82
CA ARG A 70 0.13 -1.41 -24.75
C ARG A 70 1.39 -2.14 -24.32
N LYS A 71 2.44 -1.40 -23.96
CA LYS A 71 3.69 -1.98 -23.46
C LYS A 71 3.44 -2.76 -22.18
N ARG A 72 2.65 -2.21 -21.26
CA ARG A 72 2.30 -2.86 -19.99
C ARG A 72 1.49 -4.13 -20.19
N LEU A 73 0.50 -4.12 -21.10
CA LEU A 73 -0.28 -5.30 -21.45
C LEU A 73 0.60 -6.41 -22.05
N ASN A 74 1.53 -6.06 -22.93
CA ASN A 74 2.48 -7.02 -23.50
C ASN A 74 3.43 -7.62 -22.45
N GLU A 75 3.86 -6.84 -21.46
CA GLU A 75 4.66 -7.33 -20.33
C GLU A 75 3.85 -8.28 -19.43
N LEU A 76 2.58 -7.95 -19.17
CA LEU A 76 1.67 -8.77 -18.36
C LEU A 76 1.25 -10.07 -19.07
N SER A 77 1.12 -10.06 -20.39
CA SER A 77 0.72 -11.23 -21.19
C SER A 77 1.84 -12.28 -21.35
N LYS A 78 3.10 -11.90 -21.17
CA LYS A 78 4.26 -12.80 -21.39
C LYS A 78 4.71 -13.54 -20.14
N LYS A 79 4.09 -13.27 -19.00
CA LYS A 79 4.52 -13.73 -17.68
C LYS A 79 3.54 -14.76 -17.12
#